data_AF-A0A959SIU9-F1
#
_entry.id   AF-A0A959SIU9-F1
#
_cell.length_a   1.000
_cell.length_b   1.000
_cell.length_c   1.000
_cell.angle_alpha   90.00
_cell.angle_beta   90.00
_cell.angle_gamma   90.00
#
_symmetry.space_group_name_H-M   'P 1'
#
loop_
_entity.id
_entity.type
_entity.pdbx_description
1 polymer ?
#
loop_
_entity_poly.entity_id
_entity_poly.type
_entity_poly.pdbx_seq_one_letter_code
_entity_poly.pdbx_strand_id
1 'polypeptide(L)'
;MKLKTILISQPAPTDEKSPYHELAHKHSLKIDFRAFINVEAVPAQEFRQERINILDHTAIILTSRNSVDHFFRMCKEMRITVPESMKYFCVSESVAYYVQKYIVYRKR
;
A
#
# COMPACT_ATOMS: atom_id res chain seq x y z
N MET A 1 -31.54 14.50 -20.56
CA MET A 1 -31.58 13.90 -19.21
C MET A 1 -30.38 14.46 -18.43
N LYS A 2 -30.57 15.26 -17.37
CA LYS A 2 -29.44 15.83 -16.60
C LYS A 2 -28.98 14.81 -15.55
N LEU A 3 -27.70 14.46 -15.55
CA LEU A 3 -27.09 13.60 -14.52
C LEU A 3 -27.18 14.28 -13.16
N LYS A 4 -27.63 13.55 -12.13
CA LYS A 4 -27.82 14.07 -10.75
C LYS A 4 -26.96 13.36 -9.71
N THR A 5 -26.33 12.23 -10.07
CA THR A 5 -25.61 11.38 -9.12
C THR A 5 -24.26 10.97 -9.72
N ILE A 6 -23.19 11.08 -8.93
CA ILE A 6 -21.83 10.69 -9.29
C ILE A 6 -21.31 9.76 -8.19
N LEU A 7 -20.72 8.63 -8.58
CA LEU A 7 -20.06 7.69 -7.68
C LEU A 7 -18.55 7.80 -7.89
N ILE A 8 -17.81 8.04 -6.81
CA ILE A 8 -16.36 8.20 -6.81
C ILE A 8 -15.72 7.04 -6.06
N SER A 9 -14.79 6.35 -6.72
CA SER A 9 -14.13 5.15 -6.18
C SER A 9 -12.99 5.44 -5.19
N GLN A 10 -12.66 6.73 -4.99
CA GLN A 10 -11.62 7.21 -4.09
C GLN A 10 -12.17 7.37 -2.66
N PRO A 11 -11.31 7.38 -1.63
CA PRO A 11 -11.73 7.72 -0.27
C PRO A 11 -12.34 9.12 -0.22
N ALA A 12 -13.27 9.32 0.70
CA ALA A 12 -13.88 10.63 0.92
C ALA A 12 -12.78 11.64 1.29
N PRO A 13 -12.79 12.84 0.70
CA PRO A 13 -11.87 13.90 1.10
C PRO A 13 -12.09 14.25 2.57
N THR A 14 -11.01 14.45 3.31
CA THR A 14 -11.05 14.85 4.73
C THR A 14 -11.11 16.36 4.91
N ASP A 15 -10.85 17.13 3.85
CA ASP A 15 -10.89 18.59 3.85
C ASP A 15 -12.29 19.08 3.48
N GLU A 16 -12.85 19.96 4.30
CA GLU A 16 -14.14 20.61 4.05
C GLU A 16 -14.12 21.46 2.78
N LYS A 17 -12.96 21.97 2.36
CA LYS A 17 -12.78 22.72 1.10
C LYS A 17 -12.41 21.82 -0.09
N SER A 18 -12.91 20.59 -0.11
CA SER A 18 -12.69 19.72 -1.26
C SER A 18 -13.38 20.27 -2.51
N PRO A 19 -12.71 20.25 -3.69
CA PRO A 19 -13.33 20.58 -4.98
C PRO A 19 -14.60 19.77 -5.27
N TYR A 20 -14.73 18.57 -4.71
CA TYR A 20 -15.93 17.75 -4.84
C TYR A 20 -17.14 18.36 -4.13
N HIS A 21 -16.95 18.98 -2.96
CA HIS A 21 -18.04 19.65 -2.24
C HIS A 21 -18.51 20.91 -2.98
N GLU A 22 -17.58 21.71 -3.50
CA GLU A 22 -17.91 22.89 -4.32
C GLU A 22 -18.67 22.49 -5.60
N LEU A 23 -18.25 21.40 -6.26
CA LEU A 23 -18.92 20.87 -7.46
C LEU A 23 -20.34 20.38 -7.14
N ALA A 24 -20.51 19.67 -6.01
CA ALA A 24 -21.81 19.19 -5.54
C ALA A 24 -22.79 20.34 -5.29
N HIS A 25 -22.33 21.41 -4.63
CA HIS A 25 -23.14 22.59 -4.36
C HIS A 25 -23.50 23.36 -5.65
N LYS A 26 -22.51 23.65 -6.50
CA LYS A 26 -22.69 24.46 -7.70
C LYS A 26 -23.66 23.84 -8.71
N HIS A 27 -23.68 22.52 -8.80
CA HIS A 27 -24.48 21.79 -9.78
C HIS A 27 -25.64 20.98 -9.16
N SER A 28 -25.85 21.09 -7.84
CA SER A 28 -26.84 20.31 -7.08
C SER A 28 -26.72 18.80 -7.35
N LEU A 29 -25.49 18.29 -7.30
CA LEU A 29 -25.16 16.89 -7.56
C LEU A 29 -25.05 16.11 -6.25
N LYS A 30 -25.52 14.86 -6.25
CA LYS A 30 -25.23 13.89 -5.18
C LYS A 30 -23.93 13.16 -5.52
N ILE A 31 -22.91 13.30 -4.66
CA ILE A 31 -21.64 12.60 -4.81
C ILE A 31 -21.50 11.57 -3.70
N ASP A 32 -21.42 10.29 -4.08
CA ASP A 32 -21.18 9.19 -3.17
C ASP A 32 -19.71 8.75 -3.30
N PHE A 33 -18.99 8.62 -2.18
CA PHE A 33 -17.63 8.10 -2.14
C PHE A 33 -17.64 6.66 -1.66
N ARG A 34 -17.13 5.73 -2.47
CA ARG A 34 -17.07 4.31 -2.11
C ARG A 34 -15.78 3.72 -2.65
N ALA A 35 -14.85 3.37 -1.77
CA ALA A 35 -13.67 2.63 -2.16
C ALA A 35 -14.06 1.27 -2.78
N PHE A 36 -13.62 1.02 -4.01
CA PHE A 36 -13.88 -0.26 -4.69
C PHE A 36 -12.79 -1.29 -4.45
N ILE A 37 -11.65 -0.86 -3.93
CA ILE A 37 -10.48 -1.70 -3.73
C ILE A 37 -10.16 -1.66 -2.24
N ASN A 38 -10.18 -2.84 -1.62
CA ASN A 38 -9.61 -3.06 -0.30
C ASN A 38 -8.30 -3.82 -0.46
N VAL A 39 -7.28 -3.45 0.32
CA VAL A 39 -6.01 -4.17 0.35
C VAL A 39 -5.92 -4.90 1.68
N GLU A 40 -5.97 -6.22 1.61
CA GLU A 40 -5.90 -7.09 2.79
C GLU A 40 -4.58 -7.84 2.82
N ALA A 41 -4.11 -8.07 4.04
CA ALA A 41 -2.83 -8.68 4.27
C ALA A 41 -2.98 -10.20 4.25
N VAL A 42 -2.17 -10.89 3.45
CA VAL A 42 -2.16 -12.37 3.43
C VAL A 42 -1.64 -12.90 4.78
N PRO A 43 -2.33 -13.86 5.44
CA PRO A 43 -1.85 -14.48 6.67
C PRO A 43 -0.60 -15.36 6.43
N ALA A 44 0.30 -15.42 7.40
CA ALA A 44 1.47 -16.29 7.31
C ALA A 44 1.16 -17.78 7.12
N GLN A 45 -0.02 -18.25 7.56
CA GLN A 45 -0.44 -19.63 7.35
C GLN A 45 -0.66 -19.95 5.86
N GLU A 46 -1.31 -19.04 5.13
CA GLU A 46 -1.54 -19.20 3.68
C GLU A 46 -0.22 -19.10 2.92
N PHE A 47 0.63 -18.13 3.26
CA PHE A 47 1.93 -17.98 2.61
C PHE A 47 2.84 -19.22 2.76
N ARG A 48 2.76 -19.94 3.90
CA ARG A 48 3.52 -21.20 4.08
C ARG A 48 3.08 -22.31 3.11
N GLN A 49 1.84 -22.28 2.63
CA GLN A 49 1.33 -23.29 1.70
C GLN A 49 2.02 -23.20 0.33
N GLU A 50 2.48 -22.00 -0.04
CA GLU A 50 3.26 -21.75 -1.26
C GLU A 50 4.67 -22.35 -1.20
N ARG A 51 5.12 -22.82 -0.02
CA ARG A 51 6.46 -23.43 0.19
C ARG A 51 7.63 -22.54 -0.25
N ILE A 52 7.44 -21.22 -0.19
CA ILE A 52 8.46 -20.24 -0.50
C ILE A 52 9.28 -19.93 0.76
N ASN A 53 10.59 -20.09 0.68
CA ASN A 53 11.51 -19.67 1.71
C ASN A 53 12.16 -18.33 1.34
N ILE A 54 11.81 -17.27 2.08
CA ILE A 54 12.27 -15.90 1.80
C ILE A 54 13.81 -15.80 1.83
N LEU A 55 14.47 -16.59 2.68
CA LEU A 55 15.93 -16.53 2.87
C LEU A 55 16.72 -17.16 1.71
N ASP A 56 16.07 -17.89 0.82
CA ASP A 56 16.72 -18.45 -0.38
C ASP A 56 16.90 -17.40 -1.49
N HIS A 57 16.27 -16.23 -1.33
CA HIS A 57 16.37 -15.12 -2.27
C HIS A 57 17.38 -14.08 -1.78
N THR A 58 18.18 -13.56 -2.71
CA THR A 58 19.21 -12.54 -2.40
C THR A 58 18.65 -11.10 -2.43
N ALA A 59 17.49 -10.92 -3.05
CA ALA A 59 16.89 -9.61 -3.24
C ALA A 59 15.36 -9.67 -3.29
N ILE A 60 14.73 -8.59 -2.83
CA ILE A 60 13.27 -8.40 -2.83
C ILE A 60 12.92 -7.16 -3.67
N ILE A 61 11.91 -7.27 -4.52
CA ILE A 61 11.37 -6.16 -5.32
C ILE A 61 10.11 -5.63 -4.64
N LEU A 62 10.08 -4.33 -4.37
CA LEU A 62 9.00 -3.64 -3.67
C LEU A 62 8.36 -2.62 -4.60
N THR A 63 7.08 -2.81 -4.89
CA THR A 63 6.34 -2.04 -5.90
C THR A 63 5.51 -0.91 -5.30
N SER A 64 5.20 -0.97 -4.01
CA SER A 64 4.36 0.01 -3.32
C SER A 64 4.71 0.12 -1.84
N ARG A 65 4.27 1.18 -1.17
CA ARG A 65 4.43 1.31 0.31
C ARG A 65 3.73 0.17 1.05
N ASN A 66 2.53 -0.22 0.62
CA ASN A 66 1.79 -1.34 1.22
C ASN A 66 2.57 -2.65 1.11
N SER A 67 3.29 -2.89 0.00
CA SER A 67 4.12 -4.08 -0.15
C SER A 67 5.27 -4.14 0.86
N VAL A 68 5.83 -2.97 1.25
CA VAL A 68 6.84 -2.87 2.31
C VAL A 68 6.25 -3.31 3.65
N ASP A 69 5.13 -2.70 4.05
CA ASP A 69 4.48 -2.99 5.32
C ASP A 69 4.11 -4.48 5.42
N HIS A 70 3.52 -5.02 4.35
CA HIS A 70 3.11 -6.42 4.31
C HIS A 70 4.29 -7.39 4.28
N PHE A 71 5.38 -7.07 3.59
CA PHE A 71 6.60 -7.90 3.60
C PHE A 71 7.19 -8.01 5.01
N PHE A 72 7.46 -6.88 5.68
CA PHE A 72 8.06 -6.93 7.02
C PHE A 72 7.11 -7.50 8.07
N ARG A 73 5.80 -7.27 7.94
CA ARG A 73 4.79 -7.96 8.76
C ARG A 73 4.87 -9.47 8.56
N MET A 74 4.91 -9.94 7.31
CA MET A 74 5.01 -11.36 6.98
C MET A 74 6.29 -11.98 7.59
N CYS A 75 7.45 -11.33 7.42
CA CYS A 75 8.70 -11.79 8.04
C CYS A 75 8.56 -11.91 9.56
N LYS A 76 7.92 -10.95 10.23
CA LYS A 76 7.67 -10.99 11.67
C LYS A 76 6.75 -12.16 12.06
N GLU A 77 5.65 -12.37 11.35
CA GLU A 77 4.71 -13.47 11.61
C GLU A 77 5.34 -14.85 11.38
N MET A 78 6.21 -14.96 10.37
CA MET A 78 6.98 -16.17 10.09
C MET A 78 8.20 -16.35 10.99
N ARG A 79 8.48 -15.39 11.89
CA ARG A 79 9.68 -15.36 12.75
C ARG A 79 10.99 -15.41 11.97
N ILE A 80 11.01 -14.79 10.79
CA ILE A 80 12.18 -14.68 9.92
C ILE A 80 12.94 -13.40 10.31
N THR A 81 14.21 -13.56 10.69
CA THR A 81 15.14 -12.45 10.84
C THR A 81 15.71 -12.12 9.47
N VAL A 82 15.36 -10.94 8.93
CA VAL A 82 15.84 -10.52 7.62
C VAL A 82 17.32 -10.11 7.71
N PRO A 83 18.23 -10.73 6.93
CA PRO A 83 19.65 -10.40 6.97
C PRO A 83 19.94 -8.96 6.53
N GLU A 84 20.97 -8.33 7.11
CA GLU A 84 21.45 -7.01 6.67
C GLU A 84 21.99 -7.02 5.22
N SER A 85 22.37 -8.20 4.71
CA SER A 85 22.86 -8.41 3.35
C SER A 85 21.76 -8.46 2.29
N MET A 86 20.48 -8.58 2.70
CA MET A 86 19.32 -8.64 1.80
C MET A 86 19.20 -7.34 0.99
N LYS A 87 19.06 -7.46 -0.34
CA LYS A 87 18.94 -6.30 -1.23
C LYS A 87 17.47 -5.94 -1.47
N TYR A 88 17.16 -4.66 -1.52
CA TYR A 88 15.81 -4.17 -1.82
C TYR A 88 15.82 -3.31 -3.08
N PHE A 89 15.01 -3.70 -4.07
CA PHE A 89 14.79 -2.91 -5.28
C PHE A 89 13.41 -2.29 -5.22
N CYS A 90 13.34 -0.96 -5.29
CA CYS A 90 12.07 -0.24 -5.20
C CYS A 90 11.75 0.42 -6.55
N VAL A 91 10.47 0.41 -6.94
CA VAL A 91 10.03 1.01 -8.21
C VAL A 91 10.16 2.54 -8.21
N SER A 92 10.07 3.18 -7.04
CA SER A 92 10.22 4.61 -6.88
C SER A 92 11.10 4.96 -5.68
N GLU A 93 11.69 6.16 -5.71
CA GLU A 93 12.44 6.72 -4.58
C GLU A 93 11.54 6.87 -3.33
N SER A 94 10.27 7.21 -3.52
CA SER A 94 9.32 7.35 -2.41
C SER A 94 9.03 6.03 -1.69
N VAL A 95 9.13 4.89 -2.37
CA VAL A 95 9.04 3.56 -1.74
C VAL A 95 10.38 3.22 -1.09
N ALA A 96 11.51 3.50 -1.75
CA ALA A 96 12.84 3.27 -1.19
C ALA A 96 13.07 4.02 0.13
N TYR A 97 12.65 5.28 0.19
CA TYR A 97 12.68 6.07 1.42
C TYR A 97 11.80 5.46 2.52
N TYR A 98 10.64 4.92 2.15
CA TYR A 98 9.72 4.29 3.10
C TYR A 98 10.30 3.01 3.72
N VAL A 99 11.08 2.22 2.97
CA VAL A 99 11.77 1.01 3.46
C VAL A 99 12.74 1.34 4.59
N GLN A 100 13.34 2.53 4.61
CA GLN A 100 14.28 2.96 5.67
C GLN A 100 13.66 2.98 7.08
N LYS A 101 12.32 2.92 7.21
CA LYS A 101 11.66 2.73 8.50
C LYS A 101 11.90 1.35 9.12
N TYR A 102 12.17 0.34 8.30
CA TYR A 102 12.28 -1.06 8.69
C TYR A 102 13.71 -1.57 8.74
N ILE A 103 14.62 -0.93 8.00
CA ILE A 103 16.02 -1.33 7.90
C ILE A 103 16.93 -0.15 8.20
N VAL A 104 18.10 -0.42 8.76
CA VAL A 104 19.12 0.60 8.97
C VAL A 104 19.76 0.93 7.61
N TYR A 105 19.62 2.17 7.16
CA TYR A 105 20.24 2.63 5.94
C TYR A 105 21.77 2.67 6.11
N ARG A 106 22.50 1.91 5.29
CA ARG A 106 23.96 2.03 5.16
C ARG A 106 24.29 2.59 3.79
N LYS A 107 24.91 3.78 3.77
CA LYS A 107 25.62 4.25 2.57
C LYS A 107 26.77 3.27 2.31
N ARG A 108 26.79 2.69 1.12
CA ARG A 108 27.98 2.02 0.60
C ARG A 108 28.91 3.06 -0.01
#